data_AF-A0A8C9GFS1-F1
#
_entry.id   AF-A0A8C9GFS1-F1
#
_cell.length_a   1.000
_cell.length_b   1.000
_cell.length_c   1.000
_cell.angle_alpha   90.00
_cell.angle_beta   90.00
_cell.angle_gamma   90.00
#
_symmetry.space_group_name_H-M   'P 1'
#
loop_
_entity.id
_entity.type
_entity.pdbx_description
1 polymer ?
#
loop_
_entity_poly.entity_id
_entity_poly.type
_entity_poly.pdbx_seq_one_letter_code
_entity_poly.pdbx_strand_id
1 'polypeptide(L)'
;MKPNFSLRLRIFNLNCWGIPYLSKHRADRMRRLGDFLNQESFDLALLEEVWSEQDFQYLRQKLSPTYPAAHHFRSGIIGSGLCVFSKHPIQEITQHVYTLNGYPYMIHHGDWFSGKAVGLLVFHLSGMVLNAYVTHLHAEYNRRKDIYLAHRVAQAWELAQFIHHTSKKADVVLLCGDLNMHPEDLGCCLLKEWTGLRDAYLETRDFKGSEEGNTMVPKNCYVNQQELKPFPFGVRIDYMLYKAVSGFYISCKSLETTTGNDPYSGTPLSDHEALMATLFVRHSPPQQNPNSTHRPAERSPLMSVLKEAWTELGLGMAQARWWAAFASYVIGLGLLLLALLCVLAAGGGAREAAILLWTPSVGLVLWAGAFYLFHVQEVNGLYRAHAELQHVLARAREAQDLGAEPQPALLLGQQEGDRTKEQ
;
A
#
# COMPACT_ATOMS: atom_id res chain seq x y z
N MET A 1 -31.68 -18.13 -20.05
CA MET A 1 -30.22 -18.00 -20.11
C MET A 1 -29.86 -16.61 -19.60
N LYS A 2 -29.01 -16.47 -18.57
CA LYS A 2 -28.50 -15.14 -18.21
C LYS A 2 -27.66 -14.62 -19.39
N PRO A 3 -27.82 -13.36 -19.83
CA PRO A 3 -27.07 -12.83 -20.96
C PRO A 3 -25.56 -12.98 -20.70
N ASN A 4 -24.80 -13.26 -21.76
CA ASN A 4 -23.35 -13.42 -21.70
C ASN A 4 -22.72 -12.05 -21.42
N PHE A 5 -22.57 -11.72 -20.13
CA PHE A 5 -22.01 -10.45 -19.68
C PHE A 5 -20.51 -10.40 -19.98
N SER A 6 -20.09 -9.35 -20.68
CA SER A 6 -18.68 -8.99 -20.87
C SER A 6 -18.54 -7.49 -20.71
N LEU A 7 -17.68 -7.06 -19.79
CA LEU A 7 -17.34 -5.67 -19.51
C LEU A 7 -15.87 -5.45 -19.82
N ARG A 8 -15.60 -4.40 -20.60
CA ARG A 8 -14.25 -3.88 -20.80
C ARG A 8 -14.07 -2.67 -19.89
N LEU A 9 -13.01 -2.66 -19.10
CA LEU A 9 -12.63 -1.55 -18.22
C LEU A 9 -11.25 -1.04 -18.60
N ARG A 10 -11.14 0.25 -18.89
CA ARG A 10 -9.87 0.95 -19.11
C ARG A 10 -9.50 1.71 -17.83
N ILE A 11 -8.38 1.34 -17.23
CA ILE A 11 -7.91 1.88 -15.95
C ILE A 11 -6.62 2.66 -16.17
N PHE A 12 -6.52 3.84 -15.56
CA PHE A 12 -5.32 4.68 -15.54
C PHE A 12 -4.84 4.84 -14.09
N ASN A 13 -3.54 4.65 -13.84
CA ASN A 13 -2.88 4.91 -12.57
C ASN A 13 -1.65 5.80 -12.77
N LEU A 14 -1.44 6.80 -11.92
CA LEU A 14 -0.24 7.64 -11.97
C LEU A 14 0.03 8.36 -10.65
N ASN A 15 1.22 8.13 -10.08
CA ASN A 15 1.81 9.06 -9.12
C ASN A 15 2.17 10.36 -9.86
N CYS A 16 1.50 11.45 -9.51
CA CYS A 16 1.57 12.72 -10.23
C CYS A 16 2.73 13.63 -9.80
N TRP A 17 3.45 13.30 -8.72
CA TRP A 17 4.49 14.13 -8.14
C TRP A 17 4.07 15.60 -8.05
N GLY A 18 2.96 15.87 -7.38
CA GLY A 18 2.32 17.19 -7.33
C GLY A 18 2.79 18.07 -6.17
N ILE A 19 3.99 17.82 -5.63
CA ILE A 19 4.48 18.45 -4.39
C ILE A 19 4.64 19.97 -4.61
N PRO A 20 3.95 20.83 -3.84
CA PRO A 20 4.10 22.27 -3.94
C PRO A 20 5.55 22.73 -3.76
N TYR A 21 5.97 23.64 -4.65
CA TYR A 21 7.31 24.27 -4.66
C TYR A 21 8.49 23.35 -4.97
N LEU A 22 8.36 22.03 -4.82
CA LEU A 22 9.41 21.05 -5.12
C LEU A 22 9.27 20.49 -6.55
N SER A 23 8.06 20.11 -6.94
CA SER A 23 7.82 19.42 -8.20
C SER A 23 7.92 20.37 -9.38
N LYS A 24 8.85 20.08 -10.29
CA LYS A 24 9.14 20.90 -11.45
C LYS A 24 7.94 20.90 -12.42
N HIS A 25 7.64 22.08 -12.97
CA HIS A 25 6.69 22.26 -14.08
C HIS A 25 5.27 21.77 -13.73
N ARG A 26 4.92 21.71 -12.44
CA ARG A 26 3.69 21.10 -11.92
C ARG A 26 2.41 21.59 -12.63
N ALA A 27 2.22 22.91 -12.77
CA ALA A 27 1.02 23.47 -13.40
C ALA A 27 0.87 23.04 -14.87
N ASP A 28 1.97 22.99 -15.61
CA ASP A 28 1.96 22.49 -16.99
C ASP A 28 1.64 20.99 -17.05
N ARG A 29 2.26 20.19 -16.19
CA ARG A 29 2.01 18.74 -16.10
C ARG A 29 0.56 18.43 -15.74
N MET A 30 -0.03 19.12 -14.76
CA MET A 30 -1.45 18.95 -14.39
C MET A 30 -2.38 19.33 -15.55
N ARG A 31 -2.06 20.38 -16.31
CA ARG A 31 -2.80 20.74 -17.53
C ARG A 31 -2.73 19.62 -18.57
N ARG A 32 -1.52 19.14 -18.89
CA ARG A 32 -1.31 18.08 -19.89
C ARG A 32 -1.94 16.76 -19.46
N LEU A 33 -1.85 16.39 -18.19
CA LEU A 33 -2.54 15.23 -17.62
C LEU A 33 -4.05 15.32 -17.81
N GLY A 34 -4.65 16.48 -17.55
CA GLY A 34 -6.08 16.69 -17.79
C GLY A 34 -6.47 16.58 -19.27
N ASP A 35 -5.62 17.05 -20.19
CA ASP A 35 -5.83 16.88 -21.64
C ASP A 35 -5.72 15.39 -22.04
N PHE A 36 -4.67 14.72 -21.57
CA PHE A 36 -4.41 13.30 -21.79
C PHE A 36 -5.59 12.43 -21.36
N LEU A 37 -6.08 12.61 -20.13
CA LEU A 37 -7.20 11.84 -19.59
C LEU A 37 -8.51 12.07 -20.34
N ASN A 38 -8.82 13.30 -20.75
CA ASN A 38 -10.00 13.58 -21.56
C ASN A 38 -9.91 12.94 -22.96
N GLN A 39 -8.74 13.02 -23.59
CA GLN A 39 -8.50 12.45 -24.91
C GLN A 39 -8.56 10.92 -24.89
N GLU A 40 -7.84 10.30 -23.96
CA GLU A 40 -7.81 8.84 -23.83
C GLU A 40 -9.14 8.28 -23.33
N SER A 41 -9.84 9.00 -22.46
CA SER A 41 -11.16 8.62 -21.98
C SER A 41 -11.15 7.25 -21.30
N PHE A 42 -10.33 7.08 -20.26
CA PHE A 42 -10.35 5.90 -19.38
C PHE A 42 -11.65 5.82 -18.57
N ASP A 43 -12.06 4.62 -18.13
CA ASP A 43 -13.26 4.44 -17.30
C ASP A 43 -13.02 4.86 -15.85
N LEU A 44 -11.79 4.67 -15.37
CA LEU A 44 -11.33 5.05 -14.04
C LEU A 44 -9.89 5.55 -14.11
N ALA A 45 -9.64 6.73 -13.53
CA ALA A 45 -8.31 7.27 -13.32
C ALA A 45 -8.06 7.41 -11.81
N LEU A 46 -7.03 6.75 -11.30
CA LEU A 46 -6.59 6.77 -9.91
C LEU A 46 -5.23 7.47 -9.86
N LEU A 47 -5.11 8.50 -9.03
CA LEU A 47 -3.94 9.36 -9.00
C LEU A 47 -3.39 9.46 -7.58
N GLU A 48 -2.08 9.34 -7.45
CA GLU A 48 -1.32 9.61 -6.23
C GLU A 48 -0.61 10.96 -6.33
N GLU A 49 -0.17 11.49 -5.17
CA GLU A 49 0.58 12.75 -5.06
C GLU A 49 -0.08 14.00 -5.66
N VAL A 50 -1.40 14.03 -5.76
CA VAL A 50 -2.15 15.27 -5.99
C VAL A 50 -2.35 15.98 -4.65
N TRP A 51 -1.28 16.61 -4.16
CA TRP A 51 -1.24 17.21 -2.82
C TRP A 51 -2.02 18.53 -2.70
N SER A 52 -2.09 19.30 -3.79
CA SER A 52 -2.72 20.62 -3.79
C SER A 52 -4.21 20.52 -4.06
N GLU A 53 -5.04 21.05 -3.16
CA GLU A 53 -6.49 21.18 -3.40
C GLU A 53 -6.78 22.01 -4.66
N GLN A 54 -5.94 23.00 -4.98
CA GLN A 54 -6.09 23.78 -6.22
C GLN A 54 -5.87 22.92 -7.46
N ASP A 55 -4.87 22.02 -7.45
CA ASP A 55 -4.59 21.12 -8.57
C ASP A 55 -5.74 20.11 -8.73
N PHE A 56 -6.28 19.58 -7.62
CA PHE A 56 -7.46 18.71 -7.65
C PHE A 56 -8.69 19.43 -8.24
N GLN A 57 -9.01 20.64 -7.78
CA GLN A 57 -10.17 21.39 -8.29
C GLN A 57 -9.99 21.75 -9.77
N TYR A 58 -8.78 22.10 -10.19
CA TYR A 58 -8.46 22.32 -11.60
C TYR A 58 -8.74 21.07 -12.44
N LEU A 59 -8.19 19.91 -12.04
CA LEU A 59 -8.42 18.65 -12.73
C LEU A 59 -9.90 18.29 -12.74
N ARG A 60 -10.61 18.41 -11.61
CA ARG A 60 -12.05 18.15 -11.52
C ARG A 60 -12.86 18.98 -12.50
N GLN A 61 -12.58 20.28 -12.60
CA GLN A 61 -13.28 21.14 -13.55
C GLN A 61 -12.99 20.71 -14.99
N LYS A 62 -11.70 20.50 -15.32
CA LYS A 62 -11.25 20.13 -16.66
C LYS A 62 -11.77 18.77 -17.13
N LEU A 63 -11.87 17.81 -16.21
CA LEU A 63 -12.27 16.43 -16.46
C LEU A 63 -13.78 16.22 -16.37
N SER A 64 -14.54 17.17 -15.84
CA SER A 64 -15.99 17.04 -15.65
C SER A 64 -16.81 16.60 -16.87
N PRO A 65 -16.48 16.95 -18.13
CA PRO A 65 -17.24 16.48 -19.29
C PRO A 65 -17.11 14.96 -19.53
N THR A 66 -15.96 14.38 -19.17
CA THR A 66 -15.65 12.95 -19.36
C THR A 66 -15.90 12.15 -18.08
N TYR A 67 -15.59 12.73 -16.92
CA TYR A 67 -15.58 12.11 -15.61
C TYR A 67 -16.57 12.84 -14.68
N PRO A 68 -17.86 12.47 -14.68
CA PRO A 68 -18.86 13.12 -13.84
C PRO A 68 -18.67 12.87 -12.35
N ALA A 69 -17.97 11.78 -11.98
CA ALA A 69 -17.69 11.44 -10.59
C ALA A 69 -16.21 11.66 -10.27
N ALA A 70 -15.92 12.36 -9.17
CA ALA A 70 -14.56 12.63 -8.71
C ALA A 70 -14.51 12.66 -7.18
N HIS A 71 -13.40 12.21 -6.61
CA HIS A 71 -13.18 12.25 -5.16
C HIS A 71 -11.73 12.54 -4.80
N HIS A 72 -11.53 13.33 -3.75
CA HIS A 72 -10.23 13.64 -3.15
C HIS A 72 -10.19 13.10 -1.72
N PHE A 73 -9.30 12.15 -1.45
CA PHE A 73 -9.15 11.53 -0.14
C PHE A 73 -8.30 12.44 0.77
N ARG A 74 -8.90 12.93 1.86
CA ARG A 74 -8.24 13.90 2.76
C ARG A 74 -7.78 13.24 4.05
N SER A 75 -6.56 13.52 4.47
CA SER A 75 -5.94 12.98 5.69
C SER A 75 -4.68 13.76 6.07
N GLY A 76 -4.15 13.52 7.27
CA GLY A 76 -2.88 14.11 7.72
C GLY A 76 -2.90 15.64 7.75
N ILE A 77 -1.71 16.25 7.75
CA ILE A 77 -1.53 17.71 7.75
C ILE A 77 -1.55 18.23 6.31
N ILE A 78 -0.86 17.53 5.40
CA ILE A 78 -0.72 17.96 3.99
C ILE A 78 -1.59 17.19 3.00
N GLY A 79 -2.45 16.26 3.46
CA GLY A 79 -3.30 15.43 2.61
C GLY A 79 -2.84 13.96 2.53
N SER A 80 -3.62 13.14 1.81
CA SER A 80 -3.21 11.79 1.40
C SER A 80 -2.50 11.80 0.04
N GLY A 81 -2.73 12.84 -0.76
CA GLY A 81 -2.32 12.92 -2.15
C GLY A 81 -3.16 12.08 -3.11
N LEU A 82 -4.17 11.34 -2.63
CA LEU A 82 -4.96 10.42 -3.46
C LEU A 82 -6.21 11.09 -3.99
N CYS A 83 -6.44 11.01 -5.29
CA CYS A 83 -7.72 11.36 -5.89
C CYS A 83 -8.10 10.43 -7.03
N VAL A 84 -9.39 10.40 -7.35
CA VAL A 84 -9.97 9.51 -8.36
C VAL A 84 -10.96 10.27 -9.22
N PHE A 85 -10.96 9.96 -10.51
CA PHE A 85 -11.92 10.42 -11.51
C PHE A 85 -12.56 9.21 -12.20
N SER A 86 -13.88 9.17 -12.30
CA SER A 86 -14.60 8.05 -12.89
C SER A 86 -15.70 8.49 -13.84
N LYS A 87 -15.82 7.74 -14.94
CA LYS A 87 -16.98 7.80 -15.84
C LYS A 87 -18.25 7.27 -15.20
N HIS A 88 -18.09 6.38 -14.23
CA HIS A 88 -19.18 5.67 -13.60
C HIS A 88 -19.55 6.31 -12.25
N PRO A 89 -20.83 6.31 -11.86
CA PRO A 89 -21.24 6.79 -10.54
C PRO A 89 -20.62 5.96 -9.42
N ILE A 90 -19.92 6.64 -8.52
CA ILE A 90 -19.37 6.04 -7.29
C ILE A 90 -20.52 5.84 -6.29
N GLN A 91 -20.72 4.61 -5.82
CA GLN A 91 -21.81 4.27 -4.91
C GLN A 91 -21.42 4.50 -3.45
N GLU A 92 -20.23 4.03 -3.07
CA GLU A 92 -19.71 4.15 -1.71
C GLU A 92 -18.23 4.55 -1.76
N ILE A 93 -17.83 5.30 -0.74
CA ILE A 93 -16.46 5.77 -0.55
C ILE A 93 -16.06 5.48 0.90
N THR A 94 -14.88 4.92 1.10
CA THR A 94 -14.30 4.69 2.42
C THR A 94 -12.81 4.94 2.37
N GLN A 95 -12.22 5.38 3.47
CA GLN A 95 -10.79 5.66 3.56
C GLN A 95 -10.23 5.02 4.83
N HIS A 96 -9.03 4.43 4.72
CA HIS A 96 -8.24 3.96 5.85
C HIS A 96 -6.89 4.68 5.85
N VAL A 97 -6.61 5.45 6.90
CA VAL A 97 -5.32 6.13 7.09
C VAL A 97 -4.38 5.19 7.83
N TYR A 98 -3.17 5.01 7.31
CA TYR A 98 -2.21 4.10 7.91
C TYR A 98 -1.69 4.62 9.24
N THR A 99 -1.38 3.68 10.14
CA THR A 99 -1.02 3.99 11.53
C THR A 99 0.38 4.60 11.63
N LEU A 100 1.33 4.15 10.80
CA LEU A 100 2.73 4.58 10.83
C LEU A 100 3.13 5.25 9.52
N ASN A 101 3.59 6.51 9.59
CA ASN A 101 3.91 7.33 8.42
C ASN A 101 5.31 7.97 8.45
N GLY A 102 6.25 7.41 9.21
CA GLY A 102 7.64 7.91 9.26
C GLY A 102 7.96 8.66 10.54
N TYR A 103 9.00 9.50 10.51
CA TYR A 103 9.52 10.18 11.70
C TYR A 103 9.35 11.71 11.62
N PRO A 104 8.78 12.39 12.64
CA PRO A 104 8.53 13.84 12.61
C PRO A 104 9.80 14.69 12.53
N TYR A 105 10.90 14.17 13.09
CA TYR A 105 12.19 14.84 13.10
C TYR A 105 12.99 14.65 11.80
N MET A 106 12.52 13.79 10.89
CA MET A 106 13.08 13.63 9.54
C MET A 106 12.38 14.59 8.57
N ILE A 107 12.58 15.90 8.76
CA ILE A 107 11.82 16.97 8.10
C ILE A 107 11.91 16.88 6.56
N HIS A 108 13.04 16.39 6.03
CA HIS A 108 13.24 16.20 4.59
C HIS A 108 12.51 14.97 4.03
N HIS A 109 11.91 14.14 4.88
CA HIS A 109 11.13 12.96 4.52
C HIS A 109 9.65 13.28 4.76
N GLY A 110 8.97 13.73 3.71
CA GLY A 110 7.65 14.35 3.80
C GLY A 110 6.51 13.44 4.30
N ASP A 111 6.71 12.12 4.32
CA ASP A 111 5.68 11.13 4.62
C ASP A 111 5.02 11.34 5.98
N TRP A 112 5.75 11.78 7.01
CA TRP A 112 5.18 11.94 8.36
C TRP A 112 4.10 13.03 8.41
N PHE A 113 4.27 14.09 7.61
CA PHE A 113 3.29 15.16 7.51
C PHE A 113 2.09 14.76 6.65
N SER A 114 2.27 13.77 5.78
CA SER A 114 1.21 13.19 4.96
C SER A 114 0.38 12.18 5.77
N GLY A 115 -0.89 12.06 5.44
CA GLY A 115 -1.73 10.99 5.95
C GLY A 115 -1.80 9.84 4.95
N LYS A 116 -0.71 9.12 4.72
CA LYS A 116 -0.72 7.98 3.77
C LYS A 116 -1.90 7.06 4.09
N ALA A 117 -2.59 6.61 3.05
CA ALA A 117 -3.88 5.97 3.18
C ALA A 117 -4.15 5.03 2.01
N VAL A 118 -5.23 4.27 2.14
CA VAL A 118 -5.94 3.63 1.04
C VAL A 118 -7.36 4.18 0.96
N GLY A 119 -7.78 4.54 -0.25
CA GLY A 119 -9.16 4.89 -0.58
C GLY A 119 -9.86 3.73 -1.25
N LEU A 120 -11.07 3.38 -0.80
CA LEU A 120 -11.98 2.42 -1.43
C LEU A 120 -13.11 3.16 -2.13
N LEU A 121 -13.40 2.75 -3.37
CA LEU A 121 -14.58 3.14 -4.13
C LEU A 121 -15.36 1.90 -4.54
N VAL A 122 -16.67 1.90 -4.33
CA VAL A 122 -17.58 0.83 -4.73
C VAL A 122 -18.38 1.27 -5.96
N PHE A 123 -18.39 0.44 -7.00
CA PHE A 123 -19.12 0.68 -8.24
C PHE A 123 -20.07 -0.48 -8.55
N HIS A 124 -21.26 -0.15 -9.02
CA HIS A 124 -22.21 -1.12 -9.57
C HIS A 124 -22.21 -1.00 -11.09
N LEU A 125 -21.52 -1.92 -11.76
CA LEU A 125 -21.32 -1.90 -13.21
C LEU A 125 -21.99 -3.12 -13.83
N SER A 126 -23.07 -2.89 -14.59
CA SER A 126 -23.73 -3.94 -15.38
C SER A 126 -24.09 -5.20 -14.58
N GLY A 127 -24.54 -5.03 -13.33
CA GLY A 127 -24.93 -6.13 -12.43
C GLY A 127 -23.78 -6.77 -11.65
N MET A 128 -22.57 -6.19 -11.70
CA MET A 128 -21.39 -6.60 -10.96
C MET A 128 -20.96 -5.51 -9.98
N VAL A 129 -20.47 -5.91 -8.79
CA VAL A 129 -19.86 -5.01 -7.81
C VAL A 129 -18.35 -4.99 -8.01
N LEU A 130 -17.81 -3.83 -8.37
CA LEU A 130 -16.37 -3.55 -8.43
C LEU A 130 -15.96 -2.73 -7.22
N ASN A 131 -15.03 -3.26 -6.42
CA ASN A 131 -14.30 -2.46 -5.44
C ASN A 131 -12.95 -2.05 -6.04
N ALA A 132 -12.76 -0.74 -6.25
CA ALA A 132 -11.49 -0.17 -6.65
C ALA A 132 -10.80 0.49 -5.46
N TYR A 133 -9.50 0.27 -5.33
CA TYR A 133 -8.66 0.80 -4.26
C TYR A 133 -7.55 1.63 -4.88
N VAL A 134 -7.30 2.82 -4.32
CA VAL A 134 -6.14 3.66 -4.63
C VAL A 134 -5.29 3.80 -3.37
N THR A 135 -3.98 3.68 -3.47
CA THR A 135 -3.08 3.79 -2.32
C THR A 135 -1.74 4.40 -2.71
N HIS A 136 -1.10 5.02 -1.73
CA HIS A 136 0.30 5.42 -1.80
C HIS A 136 0.95 5.04 -0.48
N LEU A 137 1.88 4.09 -0.50
CA LEU A 137 2.61 3.66 0.71
C LEU A 137 3.77 4.62 1.02
N HIS A 138 4.39 4.44 2.19
CA HIS A 138 5.51 5.26 2.64
C HIS A 138 6.68 5.12 1.66
N ALA A 139 7.38 6.21 1.36
CA ALA A 139 8.50 6.21 0.43
C ALA A 139 9.72 5.43 0.94
N GLU A 140 10.48 4.82 0.02
CA GLU A 140 11.80 4.26 0.30
C GLU A 140 12.88 5.31 0.01
N TYR A 141 13.36 5.98 1.06
CA TYR A 141 14.38 7.02 0.92
C TYR A 141 15.81 6.50 0.71
N ASN A 142 16.09 5.24 1.08
CA ASN A 142 17.42 4.65 0.96
C ASN A 142 17.40 3.12 0.98
N ARG A 143 17.62 2.49 -0.18
CA ARG A 143 17.65 1.03 -0.32
C ARG A 143 18.65 0.31 0.57
N ARG A 144 19.84 0.90 0.78
CA ARG A 144 20.93 0.25 1.54
C ARG A 144 20.72 0.33 3.04
N LYS A 145 20.03 1.38 3.50
CA LYS A 145 19.78 1.65 4.92
C LYS A 145 18.36 2.16 5.08
N ASP A 146 17.43 1.23 4.95
CA ASP A 146 16.02 1.54 5.01
C ASP A 146 15.51 1.50 6.46
N ILE A 147 15.47 2.68 7.08
CA ILE A 147 14.96 2.85 8.45
C ILE A 147 13.43 2.81 8.52
N TYR A 148 12.74 2.70 7.38
CA TYR A 148 11.28 2.73 7.26
C TYR A 148 10.70 1.37 6.84
N LEU A 149 11.51 0.32 6.73
CA LEU A 149 11.05 -1.00 6.31
C LEU A 149 9.88 -1.50 7.18
N ALA A 150 10.02 -1.43 8.50
CA ALA A 150 8.97 -1.85 9.43
C ALA A 150 7.68 -1.02 9.26
N HIS A 151 7.80 0.27 8.94
CA HIS A 151 6.64 1.12 8.63
C HIS A 151 5.96 0.64 7.33
N ARG A 152 6.72 0.42 6.25
CA ARG A 152 6.18 -0.08 4.97
C ARG A 152 5.53 -1.46 5.12
N VAL A 153 6.13 -2.36 5.88
CA VAL A 153 5.56 -3.69 6.18
C VAL A 153 4.26 -3.56 6.98
N ALA A 154 4.20 -2.69 7.98
CA ALA A 154 2.98 -2.43 8.74
C ALA A 154 1.87 -1.86 7.85
N GLN A 155 2.18 -0.88 7.00
CA GLN A 155 1.23 -0.32 6.05
C GLN A 155 0.73 -1.36 5.02
N ALA A 156 1.64 -2.19 4.49
CA ALA A 156 1.28 -3.28 3.58
C ALA A 156 0.34 -4.29 4.25
N TRP A 157 0.58 -4.61 5.52
CA TRP A 157 -0.31 -5.45 6.32
C TRP A 157 -1.68 -4.80 6.54
N GLU A 158 -1.72 -3.52 6.93
CA GLU A 158 -2.96 -2.76 7.08
C GLU A 158 -3.77 -2.71 5.76
N LEU A 159 -3.10 -2.46 4.63
CA LEU A 159 -3.70 -2.48 3.29
C LEU A 159 -4.29 -3.86 2.94
N ALA A 160 -3.51 -4.92 3.17
CA ALA A 160 -3.92 -6.28 2.87
C ALA A 160 -5.14 -6.69 3.71
N GLN A 161 -5.14 -6.35 5.00
CA GLN A 161 -6.27 -6.56 5.90
C GLN A 161 -7.48 -5.74 5.49
N PHE A 162 -7.30 -4.46 5.16
CA PHE A 162 -8.39 -3.59 4.71
C PHE A 162 -9.08 -4.20 3.49
N ILE A 163 -8.32 -4.52 2.43
CA ILE A 163 -8.85 -5.16 1.22
C ILE A 163 -9.54 -6.49 1.56
N HIS A 164 -8.93 -7.35 2.39
CA HIS A 164 -9.52 -8.63 2.78
C HIS A 164 -10.91 -8.47 3.42
N HIS A 165 -11.08 -7.47 4.29
CA HIS A 165 -12.34 -7.26 5.01
C HIS A 165 -13.40 -6.55 4.17
N THR A 166 -13.01 -5.53 3.40
CA THR A 166 -13.95 -4.71 2.63
C THR A 166 -14.35 -5.33 1.29
N SER A 167 -13.56 -6.27 0.75
CA SER A 167 -13.87 -6.92 -0.52
C SER A 167 -14.85 -8.10 -0.44
N LYS A 168 -15.35 -8.46 0.75
CA LYS A 168 -16.21 -9.65 0.94
C LYS A 168 -17.51 -9.64 0.12
N LYS A 169 -18.00 -8.47 -0.28
CA LYS A 169 -19.19 -8.29 -1.13
C LYS A 169 -18.88 -7.89 -2.57
N ALA A 170 -17.61 -7.81 -2.93
CA ALA A 170 -17.18 -7.42 -4.26
C ALA A 170 -17.10 -8.65 -5.18
N ASP A 171 -17.56 -8.51 -6.41
CA ASP A 171 -17.36 -9.52 -7.44
C ASP A 171 -15.96 -9.41 -8.05
N VAL A 172 -15.48 -8.17 -8.19
CA VAL A 172 -14.15 -7.82 -8.69
C VAL A 172 -13.48 -6.84 -7.74
N VAL A 173 -12.19 -7.05 -7.55
CA VAL A 173 -11.32 -6.21 -6.74
C VAL A 173 -10.19 -5.70 -7.64
N LEU A 174 -9.97 -4.39 -7.61
CA LEU A 174 -8.90 -3.70 -8.32
C LEU A 174 -8.14 -2.85 -7.32
N LEU A 175 -6.84 -3.02 -7.21
CA LEU A 175 -5.93 -2.16 -6.46
C LEU A 175 -5.00 -1.48 -7.45
N CYS A 176 -4.92 -0.15 -7.37
CA CYS A 176 -3.96 0.66 -8.07
C CYS A 176 -3.18 1.52 -7.07
N GLY A 177 -1.91 1.76 -7.32
CA GLY A 177 -1.14 2.62 -6.42
C GLY A 177 0.37 2.50 -6.55
N ASP A 178 1.03 3.49 -5.98
CA ASP A 178 2.46 3.48 -5.68
C ASP A 178 2.68 2.75 -4.34
N LEU A 179 3.28 1.56 -4.41
CA LEU A 179 3.58 0.76 -3.23
C LEU A 179 4.97 1.07 -2.65
N ASN A 180 5.78 1.90 -3.31
CA ASN A 180 7.15 2.25 -2.88
C ASN A 180 8.01 1.02 -2.52
N MET A 181 7.77 -0.08 -3.24
CA MET A 181 8.38 -1.37 -2.99
C MET A 181 8.56 -2.12 -4.31
N HIS A 182 9.70 -2.78 -4.45
CA HIS A 182 10.01 -3.62 -5.60
C HIS A 182 9.16 -4.90 -5.59
N PRO A 183 9.02 -5.62 -6.72
CA PRO A 183 8.09 -6.74 -6.83
C PRO A 183 8.31 -7.90 -5.86
N GLU A 184 9.57 -8.09 -5.44
CA GLU A 184 10.05 -9.14 -4.53
C GLU A 184 10.14 -8.68 -3.07
N ASP A 185 9.89 -7.39 -2.79
CA ASP A 185 9.97 -6.86 -1.44
C ASP A 185 8.88 -7.45 -0.55
N LEU A 186 9.22 -7.61 0.73
CA LEU A 186 8.39 -8.26 1.74
C LEU A 186 6.95 -7.73 1.78
N GLY A 187 6.74 -6.42 1.75
CA GLY A 187 5.39 -5.84 1.77
C GLY A 187 4.58 -6.13 0.51
N CYS A 188 5.20 -6.12 -0.68
CA CYS A 188 4.57 -6.51 -1.94
C CYS A 188 4.18 -8.00 -1.92
N CYS A 189 5.08 -8.87 -1.48
CA CYS A 189 4.81 -10.30 -1.33
C CYS A 189 3.70 -10.53 -0.31
N LEU A 190 3.76 -9.90 0.86
CA LEU A 190 2.73 -10.00 1.91
C LEU A 190 1.35 -9.61 1.40
N LEU A 191 1.26 -8.48 0.71
CA LEU A 191 0.02 -7.99 0.13
C LEU A 191 -0.57 -8.99 -0.89
N LYS A 192 0.25 -9.47 -1.84
CA LYS A 192 -0.21 -10.40 -2.89
C LYS A 192 -0.63 -11.74 -2.31
N GLU A 193 0.20 -12.34 -1.45
CA GLU A 193 -0.06 -13.65 -0.85
C GLU A 193 -1.31 -13.61 0.05
N TRP A 194 -1.50 -12.54 0.83
CA TRP A 194 -2.67 -12.42 1.71
C TRP A 194 -3.97 -12.15 0.95
N THR A 195 -3.93 -11.30 -0.09
CA THR A 195 -5.13 -10.88 -0.81
C THR A 195 -5.48 -11.77 -2.00
N GLY A 196 -4.52 -12.52 -2.53
CA GLY A 196 -4.66 -13.30 -3.78
C GLY A 196 -4.80 -12.41 -5.02
N LEU A 197 -4.44 -11.13 -4.92
CA LEU A 197 -4.43 -10.22 -6.06
C LEU A 197 -3.31 -10.60 -7.03
N ARG A 198 -3.63 -10.60 -8.32
CA ARG A 198 -2.69 -10.89 -9.41
C ARG A 198 -2.18 -9.60 -10.04
N ASP A 199 -0.91 -9.58 -10.40
CA ASP A 199 -0.24 -8.44 -11.02
C ASP A 199 -0.58 -8.35 -12.51
N ALA A 200 -1.17 -7.24 -12.95
CA ALA A 200 -1.53 -7.03 -14.35
C ALA A 200 -0.32 -7.09 -15.29
N TYR A 201 0.86 -6.66 -14.83
CA TYR A 201 2.08 -6.76 -15.62
C TYR A 201 2.47 -8.22 -15.89
N LEU A 202 2.39 -9.08 -14.88
CA LEU A 202 2.72 -10.50 -15.02
C LEU A 202 1.66 -11.29 -15.79
N GLU A 203 0.40 -10.85 -15.74
CA GLU A 203 -0.72 -11.56 -16.37
C GLU A 203 -0.96 -11.17 -17.85
N THR A 204 -0.54 -9.99 -18.27
CA THR A 204 -0.76 -9.54 -19.66
C THR A 204 0.15 -10.28 -20.64
N ARG A 205 -0.35 -10.49 -21.86
CA ARG A 205 0.46 -10.96 -23.00
C ARG A 205 0.78 -9.85 -24.01
N ASP A 206 0.16 -8.68 -23.82
CA ASP A 206 0.31 -7.50 -24.66
C ASP A 206 0.76 -6.35 -23.76
N PHE A 207 2.06 -6.35 -23.46
CA PHE A 207 2.71 -5.30 -22.68
C PHE A 207 3.48 -4.35 -23.60
N LYS A 208 3.29 -3.05 -23.42
CA LYS A 208 4.06 -2.01 -24.12
C LYS A 208 4.54 -0.97 -23.13
N GLY A 209 5.84 -0.90 -22.90
CA GLY A 209 6.36 0.00 -21.90
C GLY A 209 7.84 -0.22 -21.67
N SER A 210 8.30 0.28 -20.54
CA SER A 210 9.69 0.12 -20.09
C SER A 210 9.98 -1.33 -19.73
N GLU A 211 11.25 -1.74 -19.85
CA GLU A 211 11.69 -3.07 -19.45
C GLU A 211 11.28 -3.40 -18.02
N GLU A 212 10.95 -4.66 -17.76
CA GLU A 212 10.50 -5.18 -16.46
C GLU A 212 9.25 -4.50 -15.86
N GLY A 213 8.55 -3.67 -16.66
CA GLY A 213 7.42 -2.88 -16.19
C GLY A 213 7.85 -1.72 -15.30
N ASN A 214 9.08 -1.22 -15.45
CA ASN A 214 9.61 -0.14 -14.61
C ASN A 214 8.82 1.16 -14.76
N THR A 215 8.55 1.79 -13.61
CA THR A 215 7.71 2.98 -13.47
C THR A 215 8.47 4.21 -12.99
N MET A 216 9.71 4.05 -12.54
CA MET A 216 10.68 5.15 -12.49
C MET A 216 11.86 4.79 -13.38
N VAL A 217 12.07 5.53 -14.46
CA VAL A 217 13.03 5.15 -15.51
C VAL A 217 14.11 6.20 -15.76
N PRO A 218 15.34 5.81 -16.12
CA PRO A 218 16.45 6.76 -16.32
C PRO A 218 16.18 7.81 -17.40
N LYS A 219 15.37 7.48 -18.40
CA LYS A 219 14.97 8.38 -19.48
C LYS A 219 14.06 9.52 -19.02
N ASN A 220 13.36 9.35 -17.90
CA ASN A 220 12.50 10.37 -17.34
C ASN A 220 13.34 11.49 -16.71
N CYS A 221 13.16 12.72 -17.20
CA CYS A 221 13.99 13.86 -16.80
C CYS A 221 13.66 14.41 -15.39
N TYR A 222 12.59 13.95 -14.76
CA TYR A 222 12.21 14.35 -13.40
C TYR A 222 12.73 13.39 -12.33
N VAL A 223 13.10 12.16 -12.68
CA VAL A 223 13.63 11.18 -11.73
C VAL A 223 15.00 11.59 -11.22
N ASN A 224 15.24 11.38 -9.93
CA ASN A 224 16.54 11.56 -9.32
C ASN A 224 17.54 10.48 -9.81
N GLN A 225 18.45 10.88 -10.70
CA GLN A 225 19.44 9.97 -11.29
C GLN A 225 20.41 9.37 -10.26
N GLN A 226 20.56 9.98 -9.08
CA GLN A 226 21.37 9.40 -8.00
C GLN A 226 20.70 8.17 -7.38
N GLU A 227 19.37 8.20 -7.25
CA GLU A 227 18.57 7.08 -6.71
C GLU A 227 18.51 5.92 -7.69
N LEU A 228 18.46 6.19 -9.00
CA LEU A 228 18.49 5.16 -10.04
C LEU A 228 19.89 4.60 -10.33
N LYS A 229 20.96 5.14 -9.75
CA LYS A 229 22.33 4.65 -10.01
C LYS A 229 22.51 3.13 -9.78
N PRO A 230 21.89 2.49 -8.76
CA PRO A 230 21.92 1.04 -8.60
C PRO A 230 21.01 0.27 -9.58
N PHE A 231 20.12 0.96 -10.28
CA PHE A 231 19.02 0.41 -11.09
C PHE A 231 19.08 0.95 -12.52
N PRO A 232 20.03 0.47 -13.35
CA PRO A 232 20.31 1.04 -14.68
C PRO A 232 19.13 0.96 -15.66
N PHE A 233 18.14 0.11 -15.41
CA PHE A 233 16.93 -0.04 -16.24
C PHE A 233 15.70 0.64 -15.63
N GLY A 234 15.83 1.25 -14.45
CA GLY A 234 14.72 1.78 -13.66
C GLY A 234 14.25 0.81 -12.58
N VAL A 235 13.16 1.19 -11.91
CA VAL A 235 12.52 0.39 -10.86
C VAL A 235 11.01 0.36 -11.06
N ARG A 236 10.37 -0.72 -10.64
CA ARG A 236 8.92 -0.90 -10.63
C ARG A 236 8.40 -0.76 -9.20
N ILE A 237 7.66 0.30 -8.94
CA ILE A 237 7.05 0.57 -7.64
C ILE A 237 5.56 0.93 -7.71
N ASP A 238 5.03 1.18 -8.91
CA ASP A 238 3.60 1.36 -9.14
C ASP A 238 2.98 0.07 -9.67
N TYR A 239 1.77 -0.24 -9.22
CA TYR A 239 1.12 -1.51 -9.51
C TYR A 239 -0.35 -1.36 -9.87
N MET A 240 -0.82 -2.29 -10.71
CA MET A 240 -2.24 -2.56 -10.92
C MET A 240 -2.50 -4.03 -10.64
N LEU A 241 -3.10 -4.31 -9.49
CA LEU A 241 -3.39 -5.66 -9.03
C LEU A 241 -4.89 -5.93 -9.06
N TYR A 242 -5.31 -7.14 -9.41
CA TYR A 242 -6.73 -7.46 -9.49
C TYR A 242 -7.05 -8.91 -9.14
N LYS A 243 -8.30 -9.16 -8.76
CA LYS A 243 -8.89 -10.50 -8.67
C LYS A 243 -10.39 -10.45 -8.92
N ALA A 244 -10.98 -11.61 -9.19
CA ALA A 244 -12.43 -11.80 -9.21
C ALA A 244 -12.80 -12.99 -8.33
N VAL A 245 -14.02 -12.96 -7.79
CA VAL A 245 -14.58 -14.08 -7.00
C VAL A 245 -15.04 -15.22 -7.89
N SER A 246 -15.30 -16.37 -7.28
CA SER A 246 -15.90 -17.54 -7.96
C SER A 246 -17.22 -17.16 -8.62
N GLY A 247 -17.32 -17.33 -9.94
CA GLY A 247 -18.47 -16.92 -10.77
C GLY A 247 -18.16 -15.79 -11.76
N PHE A 248 -17.04 -15.09 -11.57
CA PHE A 248 -16.51 -14.12 -12.51
C PHE A 248 -15.11 -14.53 -12.99
N TYR A 249 -14.76 -14.08 -14.18
CA TYR A 249 -13.44 -14.21 -14.77
C TYR A 249 -12.97 -12.82 -15.15
N ILE A 250 -11.78 -12.46 -14.70
CA ILE A 250 -11.09 -11.21 -15.04
C ILE A 250 -9.73 -11.53 -15.64
N SER A 251 -9.38 -10.82 -16.71
CA SER A 251 -8.08 -10.90 -17.37
C SER A 251 -7.60 -9.52 -17.79
N CYS A 252 -6.31 -9.26 -17.64
CA CYS A 252 -5.64 -8.12 -18.28
C CYS A 252 -5.40 -8.42 -19.76
N LYS A 253 -6.05 -7.66 -20.65
CA LYS A 253 -5.90 -7.83 -22.10
C LYS A 253 -4.66 -7.13 -22.63
N SER A 254 -4.40 -5.92 -22.14
CA SER A 254 -3.21 -5.15 -22.43
C SER A 254 -2.83 -4.29 -21.23
N LEU A 255 -1.53 -4.04 -21.07
CA LEU A 255 -0.99 -3.08 -20.12
C LEU A 255 0.05 -2.23 -20.86
N GLU A 256 -0.08 -0.92 -20.73
CA GLU A 256 0.85 0.04 -21.32
C GLU A 256 1.44 0.93 -20.24
N THR A 257 2.72 1.30 -20.38
CA THR A 257 3.34 2.34 -19.57
C THR A 257 3.81 3.50 -20.45
N THR A 258 3.83 4.71 -19.89
CA THR A 258 4.69 5.74 -20.49
C THR A 258 6.16 5.33 -20.38
N THR A 259 7.05 5.93 -21.19
CA THR A 259 8.45 5.51 -21.31
C THR A 259 9.42 6.70 -21.24
N GLY A 260 9.27 7.51 -20.21
CA GLY A 260 10.04 8.74 -19.96
C GLY A 260 9.56 9.93 -20.78
N ASN A 261 8.50 9.76 -21.57
CA ASN A 261 7.87 10.80 -22.38
C ASN A 261 6.34 10.61 -22.32
N ASP A 262 5.60 11.72 -22.27
CA ASP A 262 4.17 11.72 -22.57
C ASP A 262 3.92 11.38 -24.05
N PRO A 263 2.92 10.54 -24.38
CA PRO A 263 2.64 10.14 -25.76
C PRO A 263 2.34 11.29 -26.73
N TYR A 264 1.86 12.45 -26.25
CA TYR A 264 1.41 13.55 -27.11
C TYR A 264 2.38 14.74 -27.15
N SER A 265 2.98 15.08 -26.02
CA SER A 265 3.78 16.29 -25.84
C SER A 265 5.29 16.02 -25.75
N GLY A 266 5.70 14.75 -25.62
CA GLY A 266 7.10 14.34 -25.65
C GLY A 266 7.89 14.58 -24.37
N THR A 267 7.35 15.25 -23.35
CA THR A 267 7.95 15.38 -22.01
C THR A 267 7.13 14.62 -20.96
N PRO A 268 7.72 14.03 -19.91
CA PRO A 268 6.98 13.22 -18.95
C PRO A 268 5.81 13.97 -18.27
N LEU A 269 4.77 13.23 -17.88
CA LEU A 269 3.65 13.73 -17.06
C LEU A 269 4.01 13.78 -15.56
N SER A 270 4.93 12.94 -15.12
CA SER A 270 5.44 12.84 -13.75
C SER A 270 6.87 12.31 -13.77
N ASP A 271 7.56 12.24 -12.63
CA ASP A 271 8.76 11.41 -12.45
C ASP A 271 8.43 9.91 -12.43
N HIS A 272 7.17 9.55 -12.23
CA HIS A 272 6.65 8.20 -12.47
C HIS A 272 6.05 8.04 -13.87
N GLU A 273 6.08 6.82 -14.39
CA GLU A 273 5.41 6.41 -15.61
C GLU A 273 3.97 5.96 -15.31
N ALA A 274 3.02 6.40 -16.13
CA ALA A 274 1.62 6.04 -15.96
C ALA A 274 1.39 4.57 -16.30
N LEU A 275 0.52 3.88 -15.57
CA LEU A 275 0.03 2.53 -15.91
C LEU A 275 -1.35 2.62 -16.54
N MET A 276 -1.50 2.02 -17.72
CA MET A 276 -2.74 2.04 -18.51
C MET A 276 -3.14 0.62 -18.88
N ALA A 277 -4.15 0.08 -18.21
CA ALA A 277 -4.59 -1.30 -18.46
C ALA A 277 -5.97 -1.36 -19.09
N THR A 278 -6.17 -2.36 -19.95
CA THR A 278 -7.49 -2.79 -20.38
C THR A 278 -7.81 -4.14 -19.74
N LEU A 279 -8.76 -4.14 -18.81
CA LEU A 279 -9.27 -5.34 -18.15
C LEU A 279 -10.56 -5.81 -18.83
N PHE A 280 -10.71 -7.12 -18.98
CA PHE A 280 -11.96 -7.74 -19.41
C PHE A 280 -12.52 -8.58 -18.29
N VAL A 281 -13.78 -8.32 -17.95
CA VAL A 281 -14.55 -9.08 -16.97
C VAL A 281 -15.71 -9.75 -17.64
N ARG A 282 -15.94 -11.03 -17.33
CA ARG A 282 -17.08 -11.80 -17.82
C ARG A 282 -17.57 -12.75 -16.74
N HIS A 283 -18.78 -13.26 -16.89
CA HIS A 283 -19.18 -14.41 -16.08
C HIS A 283 -18.33 -15.63 -16.43
N SER A 284 -17.89 -16.35 -15.40
CA SER A 284 -17.26 -17.65 -15.60
C SER A 284 -18.29 -18.64 -16.14
N PRO A 285 -17.92 -19.55 -17.07
CA PRO A 285 -18.79 -20.64 -17.45
C PRO A 285 -19.21 -21.44 -16.20
N PRO A 286 -20.43 -21.98 -16.12
CA PRO A 286 -20.80 -22.87 -15.03
C PRO A 286 -19.83 -24.06 -15.03
N GLN A 287 -19.01 -24.18 -13.99
CA GLN A 287 -18.17 -25.36 -13.80
C GLN A 287 -19.11 -26.55 -13.56
N GLN A 288 -19.06 -27.56 -14.44
CA GLN A 288 -19.47 -28.91 -14.04
C GLN A 288 -18.55 -29.34 -12.90
N ASN A 289 -19.15 -29.80 -11.80
CA ASN A 289 -18.53 -30.25 -10.55
C ASN A 289 -17.00 -30.23 -10.57
N PRO A 290 -16.34 -29.33 -9.84
CA PRO A 290 -14.95 -29.56 -9.55
C PRO A 290 -14.93 -30.82 -8.66
N ASN A 291 -14.51 -31.95 -9.21
CA ASN A 291 -13.76 -32.88 -8.38
C ASN A 291 -12.72 -32.00 -7.70
N SER A 292 -12.88 -31.82 -6.40
CA SER A 292 -11.93 -31.12 -5.57
C SER A 292 -10.66 -31.96 -5.52
N THR A 293 -9.89 -31.97 -6.60
CA THR A 293 -8.45 -31.93 -6.46
C THR A 293 -8.16 -30.57 -5.83
N HIS A 294 -8.35 -30.50 -4.50
CA HIS A 294 -7.46 -29.75 -3.64
C HIS A 294 -6.06 -30.27 -3.96
N ARG A 295 -5.47 -29.77 -5.06
CA ARG A 295 -4.03 -29.66 -5.12
C ARG A 295 -3.72 -28.78 -3.92
N PRO A 296 -2.92 -29.22 -2.93
CA PRO A 296 -2.52 -28.35 -1.86
C PRO A 296 -1.69 -27.25 -2.54
N ALA A 297 -2.35 -26.15 -2.91
CA ALA A 297 -1.71 -24.98 -3.45
C ALA A 297 -0.81 -24.48 -2.32
N GLU A 298 0.49 -24.70 -2.51
CA GLU A 298 1.63 -24.07 -1.86
C GLU A 298 1.23 -23.16 -0.69
N ARG A 299 0.92 -23.75 0.49
CA ARG A 299 0.76 -22.99 1.75
C ARG A 299 2.10 -22.54 2.33
N SER A 300 3.19 -22.94 1.68
CA SER A 300 4.59 -22.66 2.07
C SER A 300 4.99 -21.18 1.87
N PRO A 301 4.70 -20.53 0.71
CA PRO A 301 5.09 -19.14 0.46
C PRO A 301 4.39 -18.16 1.40
N LEU A 302 3.06 -18.25 1.56
CA LEU A 302 2.31 -17.38 2.49
C LEU A 302 2.82 -17.51 3.94
N MET A 303 3.05 -18.73 4.43
CA MET A 303 3.57 -18.95 5.78
C MET A 303 4.97 -18.36 5.96
N SER A 304 5.83 -18.45 4.92
CA SER A 304 7.17 -17.85 4.94
C SER A 304 7.07 -16.32 5.02
N VAL A 305 6.29 -15.71 4.14
CA VAL A 305 6.13 -14.26 4.06
C VAL A 305 5.50 -13.68 5.34
N LEU A 306 4.51 -14.36 5.92
CA LEU A 306 3.93 -13.95 7.21
C LEU A 306 4.94 -14.00 8.36
N LYS A 307 5.82 -15.03 8.39
CA LYS A 307 6.88 -15.14 9.41
C LYS A 307 7.95 -14.06 9.24
N GLU A 308 8.32 -13.76 8.00
CA GLU A 308 9.28 -12.71 7.69
C GLU A 308 8.73 -11.33 8.08
N ALA A 309 7.49 -11.03 7.70
CA ALA A 309 6.79 -9.80 8.11
C ALA A 309 6.70 -9.67 9.64
N TRP A 310 6.34 -10.76 10.32
CA TRP A 310 6.31 -10.78 11.79
C TRP A 310 7.68 -10.49 12.40
N THR A 311 8.76 -11.06 11.83
CA THR A 311 10.13 -10.83 12.30
C THR A 311 10.56 -9.38 12.09
N GLU A 312 10.31 -8.81 10.92
CA GLU A 312 10.67 -7.42 10.60
C GLU A 312 9.94 -6.41 11.50
N LEU A 313 8.65 -6.63 11.78
CA LEU A 313 7.92 -5.80 12.76
C LEU A 313 8.49 -5.96 14.17
N GLY A 314 8.94 -7.17 14.53
CA GLY A 314 9.63 -7.44 15.79
C GLY A 314 10.93 -6.64 15.94
N LEU A 315 11.75 -6.58 14.88
CA LEU A 315 12.96 -5.78 14.82
C LEU A 315 12.66 -4.28 14.94
N GLY A 316 11.67 -3.79 14.19
CA GLY A 316 11.22 -2.40 14.28
C GLY A 316 10.76 -2.03 15.69
N MET A 317 9.99 -2.89 16.34
CA MET A 317 9.55 -2.68 17.74
C MET A 317 10.73 -2.60 18.70
N ALA A 318 11.74 -3.48 18.55
CA ALA A 318 12.91 -3.47 19.40
C ALA A 318 13.69 -2.16 19.23
N GLN A 319 13.84 -1.67 18.00
CA GLN A 319 14.46 -0.39 17.70
C GLN A 319 13.69 0.79 18.31
N ALA A 320 12.37 0.85 18.13
CA ALA A 320 11.53 1.92 18.68
C ALA A 320 11.54 1.91 20.22
N ARG A 321 11.52 0.73 20.86
CA ARG A 321 11.68 0.59 22.32
C ARG A 321 13.03 1.10 22.80
N TRP A 322 14.10 0.82 22.06
CA TRP A 322 15.42 1.32 22.38
C TRP A 322 15.46 2.84 22.36
N TRP A 323 14.88 3.47 21.34
CA TRP A 323 14.78 4.95 21.25
C TRP A 323 13.92 5.55 22.37
N ALA A 324 12.79 4.91 22.71
CA ALA A 324 11.97 5.34 23.83
C ALA A 324 12.74 5.21 25.17
N ALA A 325 13.48 4.13 25.38
CA ALA A 325 14.32 3.97 26.57
C ALA A 325 15.42 5.02 26.63
N PHE A 326 16.12 5.26 25.51
CA PHE A 326 17.13 6.31 25.39
C PHE A 326 16.56 7.69 25.75
N ALA A 327 15.40 8.05 25.18
CA ALA A 327 14.71 9.29 25.48
C ALA A 327 14.33 9.40 26.96
N SER A 328 13.90 8.29 27.57
CA SER A 328 13.58 8.23 29.01
C SER A 328 14.80 8.55 29.88
N TYR A 329 15.98 8.04 29.53
CA TYR A 329 17.23 8.38 30.23
C TYR A 329 17.60 9.86 30.06
N VAL A 330 17.43 10.43 28.85
CA VAL A 330 17.66 11.86 28.59
C VAL A 330 16.72 12.74 29.40
N ILE A 331 15.44 12.36 29.52
CA ILE A 331 14.46 13.04 30.38
C ILE A 331 14.92 13.00 31.83
N GLY A 332 15.28 11.82 32.34
CA GLY A 332 15.77 11.66 33.72
C GLY A 332 17.00 12.52 34.03
N LEU A 333 17.98 12.53 33.12
CA LEU A 333 19.18 13.37 33.24
C LEU A 333 18.83 14.87 33.18
N GLY A 334 17.93 15.27 32.28
CA GLY A 334 17.48 16.66 32.15
C GLY A 334 16.72 17.15 33.37
N LEU A 335 15.86 16.31 33.97
CA LEU A 335 15.16 16.62 35.22
C LEU A 335 16.13 16.73 36.41
N LEU A 336 17.13 15.85 36.49
CA LEU A 336 18.19 15.93 37.50
C LEU A 336 18.98 17.25 37.37
N LEU A 337 19.34 17.63 36.14
CA LEU A 337 20.02 18.89 35.85
C LEU A 337 19.17 20.09 36.27
N LEU A 338 17.87 20.10 35.93
CA LEU A 338 16.95 21.16 36.36
C LEU A 338 16.86 21.26 37.88
N ALA A 339 16.79 20.14 38.59
CA ALA A 339 16.79 20.13 40.05
C ALA A 339 18.09 20.71 40.62
N LEU A 340 19.25 20.35 40.06
CA LEU A 340 20.55 20.91 40.45
C LEU A 340 20.61 22.43 40.20
N LEU A 341 20.09 22.89 39.05
CA LEU A 341 20.02 24.31 38.71
C LEU A 341 19.13 25.09 39.70
N CYS A 342 18.02 24.50 40.18
CA CYS A 342 17.22 25.10 41.26
C CYS A 342 18.05 25.28 42.54
N VAL A 343 18.81 24.25 42.95
CA VAL A 343 19.65 24.31 44.15
C VAL A 343 20.74 25.37 44.01
N LEU A 344 21.41 25.45 42.85
CA LEU A 344 22.45 26.44 42.58
C LEU A 344 21.91 27.87 42.51
N ALA A 345 20.72 28.06 41.94
CA ALA A 345 20.06 29.36 41.91
C ALA A 345 19.67 29.85 43.32
N ALA A 346 19.26 28.93 44.21
CA ALA A 346 18.93 29.23 45.60
C ALA A 346 20.17 29.45 46.48
N GLY A 347 21.28 28.75 46.21
CA GLY A 347 22.52 28.80 46.98
C GLY A 347 23.42 30.03 46.76
N GLY A 348 23.02 30.98 45.92
CA GLY A 348 23.65 32.29 45.77
C GLY A 348 24.98 32.34 44.99
N GLY A 349 25.81 31.30 45.04
CA GLY A 349 27.19 31.32 44.47
C GLY A 349 27.30 31.18 42.94
N ALA A 350 26.25 30.73 42.25
CA ALA A 350 26.27 30.49 40.79
C ALA A 350 24.94 30.82 40.10
N ARG A 351 24.23 31.84 40.62
CA ARG A 351 22.85 32.14 40.22
C ARG A 351 22.72 32.57 38.76
N GLU A 352 23.63 33.39 38.23
CA GLU A 352 23.55 33.80 36.81
C GLU A 352 23.75 32.62 35.86
N ALA A 353 24.72 31.73 36.16
CA ALA A 353 24.97 30.53 35.38
C ALA A 353 23.76 29.57 35.43
N ALA A 354 23.12 29.44 36.60
CA ALA A 354 21.93 28.60 36.75
C ALA A 354 20.75 29.09 35.90
N ILE A 355 20.55 30.41 35.83
CA ILE A 355 19.50 31.04 35.00
C ILE A 355 19.79 30.82 33.51
N LEU A 356 21.05 30.97 33.08
CA LEU A 356 21.44 30.76 31.68
C LEU A 356 21.23 29.31 31.21
N LEU A 357 21.48 28.33 32.08
CA LEU A 357 21.33 26.90 31.76
C LEU A 357 19.90 26.38 31.93
N TRP A 358 19.00 27.16 32.54
CA TRP A 358 17.61 26.75 32.77
C TRP A 358 16.86 26.50 31.46
N THR A 359 16.82 27.51 30.59
CA THR A 359 16.11 27.48 29.30
C THR A 359 16.54 26.31 28.41
N PRO A 360 17.84 26.07 28.13
CA PRO A 360 18.26 24.93 27.31
C PRO A 360 17.94 23.59 27.98
N SER A 361 17.99 23.50 29.32
CA SER A 361 17.63 22.27 30.04
C SER A 361 16.14 21.95 29.94
N VAL A 362 15.27 22.96 30.06
CA VAL A 362 13.82 22.80 29.82
C VAL A 362 13.57 22.38 28.36
N GLY A 363 14.23 23.04 27.40
CA GLY A 363 14.13 22.70 25.98
C GLY A 363 14.52 21.24 25.70
N LEU A 364 15.60 20.75 26.32
CA LEU A 364 16.05 19.36 26.20
C LEU A 364 15.00 18.38 26.74
N VAL A 365 14.43 18.64 27.92
CA VAL A 365 13.41 17.77 28.53
C VAL A 365 12.14 17.74 27.68
N LEU A 366 11.68 18.89 27.17
CA LEU A 366 10.50 18.96 26.32
C LEU A 366 10.71 18.21 25.00
N TRP A 367 11.86 18.40 24.36
CA TRP A 367 12.21 17.70 23.13
C TRP A 367 12.31 16.19 23.35
N ALA A 368 13.01 15.76 24.40
CA ALA A 368 13.14 14.35 24.73
C ALA A 368 11.79 13.72 25.11
N GLY A 369 10.91 14.48 25.76
CA GLY A 369 9.53 14.09 26.05
C GLY A 369 8.69 13.87 24.79
N ALA A 370 8.74 14.79 23.83
CA ALA A 370 8.06 14.63 22.54
C ALA A 370 8.61 13.43 21.75
N PHE A 371 9.94 13.28 21.72
CA PHE A 371 10.63 12.16 21.08
C PHE A 371 10.25 10.81 21.73
N TYR A 372 10.18 10.75 23.07
CA TYR A 372 9.69 9.59 23.81
C TYR A 372 8.26 9.21 23.44
N LEU A 373 7.34 10.18 23.49
CA LEU A 373 5.92 9.95 23.18
C LEU A 373 5.73 9.44 21.75
N PHE A 374 6.48 9.99 20.80
CA PHE A 374 6.48 9.52 19.43
C PHE A 374 6.90 8.05 19.32
N HIS A 375 8.03 7.66 19.91
CA HIS A 375 8.48 6.26 19.83
C HIS A 375 7.57 5.30 20.62
N VAL A 376 6.89 5.76 21.66
CA VAL A 376 5.82 4.97 22.32
C VAL A 376 4.64 4.73 21.36
N GLN A 377 4.22 5.74 20.60
CA GLN A 377 3.19 5.58 19.56
C GLN A 377 3.64 4.63 18.45
N GLU A 378 4.90 4.74 18.01
CA GLU A 378 5.50 3.84 17.03
C GLU A 378 5.47 2.38 17.51
N VAL A 379 5.92 2.13 18.75
CA VAL A 379 5.85 0.80 19.37
C VAL A 379 4.43 0.25 19.39
N ASN A 380 3.43 1.07 19.73
CA ASN A 380 2.04 0.64 19.76
C ASN A 380 1.51 0.29 18.35
N GLY A 381 1.86 1.07 17.34
CA GLY A 381 1.49 0.81 15.95
C GLY A 381 2.11 -0.49 15.42
N LEU A 382 3.41 -0.68 15.65
CA LEU A 382 4.13 -1.90 15.26
C LEU A 382 3.62 -3.13 16.04
N TYR A 383 3.36 -2.97 17.35
CA TYR A 383 2.83 -4.04 18.18
C TYR A 383 1.46 -4.52 17.71
N ARG A 384 0.58 -3.61 17.31
CA ARG A 384 -0.74 -3.96 16.76
C ARG A 384 -0.59 -4.86 15.54
N ALA A 385 0.16 -4.43 14.52
CA ALA A 385 0.36 -5.20 13.30
C ALA A 385 1.06 -6.54 13.57
N HIS A 386 2.06 -6.54 14.46
CA HIS A 386 2.75 -7.76 14.89
C HIS A 386 1.82 -8.76 15.60
N ALA A 387 0.96 -8.31 16.51
CA ALA A 387 0.01 -9.15 17.23
C ALA A 387 -1.06 -9.74 16.28
N GLU A 388 -1.54 -8.95 15.32
CA GLU A 388 -2.45 -9.41 14.28
C GLU A 388 -1.79 -10.50 13.40
N LEU A 389 -0.55 -10.29 12.96
CA LEU A 389 0.22 -11.30 12.22
C LEU A 389 0.46 -12.57 13.05
N GLN A 390 0.77 -12.43 14.34
CA GLN A 390 0.94 -13.57 15.24
C GLN A 390 -0.33 -14.41 15.32
N HIS A 391 -1.50 -13.77 15.44
CA HIS A 391 -2.79 -14.46 15.47
C HIS A 391 -3.03 -15.22 14.15
N VAL A 392 -2.78 -14.56 13.01
CA VAL A 392 -2.91 -15.18 11.69
C VAL A 392 -1.97 -16.36 11.51
N LEU A 393 -0.71 -16.23 11.93
CA LEU A 393 0.29 -17.28 11.89
C LEU A 393 -0.13 -18.49 12.74
N ALA A 394 -0.66 -18.27 13.95
CA ALA A 394 -1.15 -19.35 14.80
C ALA A 394 -2.29 -20.11 14.13
N ARG A 395 -3.29 -19.40 13.60
CA ARG A 395 -4.41 -20.01 12.87
C ARG A 395 -3.97 -20.77 11.62
N ALA A 396 -3.00 -20.24 10.89
CA ALA A 396 -2.47 -20.89 9.70
C ALA A 396 -1.72 -22.19 10.03
N ARG A 397 -1.06 -22.28 11.19
CA ARG A 397 -0.40 -23.51 11.68
C ARG A 397 -1.42 -24.53 12.15
N GLU A 398 -2.41 -24.14 12.94
CA GLU A 398 -3.49 -25.05 13.38
C GLU A 398 -4.21 -25.69 12.18
N ALA A 399 -4.46 -24.91 11.12
CA ALA A 399 -5.05 -25.41 9.88
C ALA A 399 -4.12 -26.31 9.05
N GLN A 400 -2.79 -26.27 9.27
CA GLN A 400 -1.84 -27.22 8.71
C GLN A 400 -1.86 -28.54 9.49
N ASP A 401 -1.85 -28.46 10.82
CA ASP A 401 -1.86 -29.63 11.70
C ASP A 401 -3.16 -30.44 11.54
N LEU A 402 -4.31 -29.77 11.48
CA LEU A 402 -5.62 -30.41 11.23
C LEU A 402 -5.76 -30.98 9.81
N GLY A 403 -5.02 -30.44 8.84
CA GLY A 403 -4.98 -30.96 7.48
C GLY A 403 -3.99 -32.12 7.30
N ALA A 404 -3.15 -32.38 8.29
CA ALA A 404 -2.12 -33.42 8.30
C ALA A 404 -2.52 -34.66 9.14
N GLU A 405 -3.61 -34.61 9.91
CA GLU A 405 -4.15 -35.81 10.56
C GLU A 405 -4.76 -36.77 9.51
N PRO A 406 -4.32 -38.04 9.45
CA PRO A 406 -4.97 -39.03 8.62
C PRO A 406 -6.35 -39.33 9.23
N GLN A 407 -7.43 -39.12 8.47
CA GLN A 407 -8.73 -39.67 8.84
C GLN A 407 -8.57 -41.18 9.10
N PRO A 408 -8.94 -41.70 10.29
CA PRO A 408 -8.90 -43.12 10.52
C PRO A 408 -9.89 -43.80 9.58
N ALA A 409 -9.37 -44.67 8.71
CA ALA A 409 -10.19 -45.56 7.91
C ALA A 409 -11.05 -46.43 8.86
N LEU A 410 -12.34 -46.13 8.95
CA LEU A 410 -13.34 -47.02 9.50
C LEU A 410 -13.52 -48.18 8.51
N LEU A 411 -12.75 -49.25 8.69
CA LEU A 411 -12.92 -50.53 8.01
C LEU A 411 -12.87 -51.65 9.05
N LEU A 412 -14.05 -52.11 9.44
CA LEU A 412 -14.35 -53.37 10.14
C LEU A 412 -15.87 -53.54 10.03
N GLY A 413 -16.44 -54.52 9.35
CA GLY A 413 -15.91 -55.62 8.56
C GLY A 413 -17.09 -56.35 7.91
N GLN A 414 -16.84 -57.04 6.80
CA GLN A 414 -17.66 -58.17 6.39
C GLN A 414 -16.82 -59.05 5.47
N GLN A 415 -16.26 -60.10 6.07
CA GLN A 415 -15.64 -61.21 5.36
C GLN A 415 -16.60 -62.39 5.47
N GLU A 416 -16.78 -63.07 4.34
CA GLU A 416 -17.24 -64.47 4.19
C GLU A 416 -18.64 -64.81 4.70
N GLY A 417 -19.52 -65.45 3.94
CA GLY A 417 -19.44 -66.01 2.60
C GLY A 417 -20.76 -66.73 2.38
N ASP A 418 -21.21 -66.84 1.14
CA ASP A 418 -22.08 -67.98 0.82
C ASP A 418 -21.89 -68.43 -0.61
N ARG A 419 -21.49 -69.69 -0.71
CA ARG A 419 -21.36 -70.44 -1.94
C ARG A 419 -22.59 -71.32 -2.02
N THR A 420 -23.32 -71.17 -3.12
CA THR A 420 -24.05 -72.23 -3.82
C THR A 420 -25.25 -72.91 -3.13
N LYS A 421 -26.38 -72.77 -3.85
CA LYS A 421 -27.25 -73.85 -4.36
C LYS A 421 -28.46 -74.30 -3.54
N GLU A 422 -29.53 -74.40 -4.34
CA GLU A 422 -30.60 -75.41 -4.36
C GLU A 422 -31.92 -75.10 -3.64
N GLN A 423 -32.93 -74.98 -4.52
CA GLN A 423 -34.38 -75.13 -4.39
C GLN A 423 -35.22 -73.92 -3.98
#